data_AF-A0A821WST1-F1
#
_entry.id   AF-A0A821WST1-F1
#
_cell.length_a   1.000
_cell.length_b   1.000
_cell.length_c   1.000
_cell.angle_alpha   90.00
_cell.angle_beta   90.00
_cell.angle_gamma   90.00
#
_symmetry.space_group_name_H-M   'P 1'
#
loop_
_entity.id
_entity.type
_entity.pdbx_description
1 polymer ?
#
loop_
_entity_poly.entity_id
_entity_poly.type
_entity_poly.pdbx_seq_one_letter_code
_entity_poly.pdbx_strand_id
1 'polypeptide(L)'
;MLKMALSIVIFFTVSILINGSHYRGGFITWKPQYPHIINQNPVAIILKQRHVWRRSSIFCNDITITTKGLIGGGSVHCISTCSTTGVLASVSAPCVAYSIKNDWSVGEVSTVINVSANVKFEAAFQGGSWISTLDVGAGGRWSISAEITTIPRSD
;
A
#
# COMPACT_ATOMS: atom_id res chain seq x y z
N MET A 1 -6.77 -31.09 -31.81
CA MET A 1 -6.98 -31.01 -30.35
C MET A 1 -5.70 -30.71 -29.58
N LEU A 2 -4.58 -31.39 -29.85
CA LEU A 2 -3.29 -31.18 -29.15
C LEU A 2 -2.74 -29.74 -29.24
N LYS A 3 -2.85 -29.07 -30.40
CA LYS A 3 -2.42 -27.67 -30.59
C LYS A 3 -3.22 -26.67 -29.74
N MET A 4 -4.52 -26.91 -29.55
CA MET A 4 -5.39 -26.03 -28.77
C MET A 4 -5.13 -26.16 -27.26
N ALA A 5 -4.89 -27.39 -26.79
CA ALA A 5 -4.47 -27.64 -25.42
C ALA A 5 -3.11 -27.00 -25.11
N LEU A 6 -2.14 -27.08 -26.03
CA LEU A 6 -0.83 -26.45 -25.89
C LEU A 6 -0.93 -24.92 -25.83
N SER A 7 -1.74 -24.29 -26.69
CA SER A 7 -1.97 -22.84 -26.66
C SER A 7 -2.65 -22.37 -25.38
N ILE A 8 -3.60 -23.15 -24.84
CA ILE A 8 -4.26 -22.85 -23.56
C ILE A 8 -3.25 -22.97 -22.41
N VAL A 9 -2.44 -24.03 -22.38
CA VAL A 9 -1.39 -24.21 -21.35
C VAL A 9 -0.34 -23.09 -21.42
N ILE A 10 0.08 -22.66 -22.62
CA ILE A 10 0.98 -21.51 -22.81
C ILE A 10 0.31 -20.22 -22.31
N PHE A 11 -0.96 -19.98 -22.63
CA PHE A 11 -1.67 -18.78 -22.17
C PHE A 11 -1.79 -18.73 -20.64
N PHE A 12 -2.13 -19.84 -19.98
CA PHE A 12 -2.20 -19.94 -18.51
C PHE A 12 -0.82 -19.88 -17.83
N THR A 13 0.24 -20.39 -18.46
CA THR A 13 1.62 -20.32 -17.90
C THR A 13 2.30 -18.98 -18.14
N VAL A 14 1.96 -18.25 -19.20
CA VAL A 14 2.48 -16.89 -19.44
C VAL A 14 1.75 -15.85 -18.59
N SER A 15 0.46 -16.05 -18.29
CA SER A 15 -0.32 -15.11 -17.46
C SER A 15 0.09 -15.09 -15.98
N ILE A 16 0.66 -16.18 -15.45
CA ILE A 16 1.28 -16.19 -14.11
C ILE A 16 2.65 -15.49 -14.05
N LEU A 17 3.27 -15.17 -15.19
CA LEU A 17 4.58 -14.50 -15.26
C LEU A 17 4.48 -12.98 -15.39
N ILE A 18 3.31 -12.42 -15.67
CA ILE A 18 3.10 -10.97 -15.76
C ILE A 18 2.84 -10.36 -14.38
N ASN A 19 3.71 -10.67 -13.42
CA ASN A 19 3.74 -9.94 -12.17
C ASN A 19 4.52 -8.64 -12.41
N GLY A 20 3.85 -7.70 -13.09
CA GLY A 20 4.44 -6.43 -13.48
C GLY A 20 5.11 -5.79 -12.27
N SER A 21 6.38 -5.45 -12.37
CA SER A 21 7.15 -4.89 -11.26
C SER A 21 6.80 -3.40 -11.11
N HIS A 22 5.69 -3.09 -10.46
CA HIS A 22 5.12 -1.74 -10.50
C HIS A 22 5.33 -0.96 -9.21
N TYR A 23 5.68 -1.60 -8.09
CA TYR A 23 5.89 -0.88 -6.84
C TYR A 23 7.31 -0.30 -6.75
N ARG A 24 7.43 0.99 -6.44
CA ARG A 24 8.70 1.72 -6.28
C ARG A 24 9.00 2.10 -4.83
N GLY A 25 8.10 1.82 -3.90
CA GLY A 25 8.27 2.13 -2.48
C GLY A 25 7.20 3.09 -1.96
N GLY A 26 7.38 3.54 -0.73
CA GLY A 26 6.41 4.38 -0.05
C GLY A 26 6.67 4.45 1.45
N PHE A 27 5.72 5.01 2.19
CA PHE A 27 5.73 4.99 3.64
C PHE A 27 4.31 4.84 4.19
N ILE A 28 4.25 4.34 5.43
CA ILE A 28 3.07 4.37 6.29
C ILE A 28 3.47 5.13 7.54
N THR A 29 2.62 6.03 7.99
CA THR A 29 2.78 6.76 9.25
C THR A 29 1.43 6.96 9.90
N TRP A 30 1.40 7.28 11.17
CA TRP A 30 0.16 7.43 11.90
C TRP A 30 0.27 8.50 12.98
N LYS A 31 -0.88 9.00 13.42
CA LYS A 31 -1.02 9.85 14.60
C LYS A 31 -2.40 9.69 15.21
N PRO A 32 -2.61 9.97 16.50
CA PRO A 32 -3.96 10.11 17.05
C PRO A 32 -4.73 11.19 16.27
N GLN A 33 -6.00 10.94 15.98
CA GLN A 33 -6.87 11.99 15.43
C GLN A 33 -7.11 13.08 16.48
N TYR A 34 -7.29 12.67 17.73
CA TYR A 34 -7.49 13.53 18.88
C TYR A 34 -6.43 13.21 19.96
N PRO A 35 -5.32 13.98 20.02
CA PRO A 35 -4.19 13.66 20.92
C PRO A 35 -4.55 13.58 22.41
N HIS A 36 -5.59 14.29 22.84
CA HIS A 36 -6.05 14.34 24.23
C HIS A 36 -7.11 13.28 24.57
N ILE A 37 -7.54 12.46 23.59
CA ILE A 37 -8.62 11.48 23.73
C ILE A 37 -8.09 10.06 23.40
N ILE A 38 -6.87 9.75 23.84
CA ILE A 38 -6.24 8.43 23.64
C ILE A 38 -6.68 7.37 24.66
N ASN A 39 -7.41 7.76 25.71
CA ASN A 39 -7.93 6.86 26.74
C ASN A 39 -9.32 6.27 26.41
N GLN A 40 -9.91 6.65 25.27
CA GLN A 40 -11.19 6.10 24.81
C GLN A 40 -10.96 4.81 24.03
N ASN A 41 -11.89 3.87 24.15
CA ASN A 41 -11.89 2.65 23.35
C ASN A 41 -13.17 2.61 22.49
N PRO A 42 -13.09 2.66 21.16
CA PRO A 42 -11.86 2.67 20.33
C PRO A 42 -11.14 4.02 20.28
N VAL A 43 -9.84 4.00 19.99
CA VAL A 43 -9.01 5.18 19.68
C VAL A 43 -9.07 5.43 18.18
N ALA A 44 -9.46 6.64 17.79
CA ALA A 44 -9.39 7.08 16.40
C ALA A 44 -7.97 7.56 16.06
N ILE A 45 -7.35 6.95 15.04
CA ILE A 45 -6.05 7.36 14.52
C ILE A 45 -6.15 7.73 13.04
N ILE A 46 -5.29 8.65 12.61
CA ILE A 46 -5.10 8.98 11.20
C ILE A 46 -3.95 8.13 10.70
N LEU A 47 -4.24 7.16 9.85
CA LEU A 47 -3.25 6.41 9.10
C LEU A 47 -2.97 7.16 7.79
N LYS A 48 -1.74 7.64 7.62
CA LYS A 48 -1.29 8.31 6.41
C LYS A 48 -0.35 7.39 5.64
N GLN A 49 -0.57 7.31 4.34
CA GLN A 49 0.26 6.50 3.45
C GLN A 49 0.55 7.27 2.16
N ARG A 50 1.76 7.04 1.64
CA ARG A 50 2.18 7.51 0.32
C ARG A 50 2.85 6.36 -0.39
N HIS A 51 2.43 6.07 -1.61
CA HIS A 51 2.97 4.99 -2.41
C HIS A 51 3.43 5.52 -3.75
N VAL A 52 4.57 5.01 -4.19
CA VAL A 52 5.19 5.33 -5.48
C VAL A 52 5.10 4.09 -6.35
N TRP A 53 4.59 4.29 -7.55
CA TRP A 53 4.39 3.24 -8.54
C TRP A 53 5.10 3.58 -9.83
N ARG A 54 5.36 2.59 -10.67
CA ARG A 54 5.76 2.76 -12.06
C ARG A 54 4.59 3.36 -12.83
N ARG A 55 4.78 4.51 -13.48
CA ARG A 55 3.69 5.25 -14.12
C ARG A 55 3.10 4.53 -15.32
N SER A 56 3.93 3.88 -16.12
CA SER A 56 3.51 3.05 -17.25
C SER A 56 2.60 1.87 -16.83
N SER A 57 2.59 1.50 -15.55
CA SER A 57 1.68 0.49 -14.99
C SER A 57 0.52 1.11 -14.20
N ILE A 58 0.80 2.13 -13.40
CA ILE A 58 -0.17 2.86 -12.57
C ILE A 58 -0.17 4.31 -13.02
N PHE A 59 -1.04 4.60 -13.99
CA PHE A 59 -1.02 5.85 -14.72
C PHE A 59 -1.44 7.04 -13.85
N CYS A 60 -0.73 8.16 -14.02
CA CYS A 60 -1.13 9.46 -13.52
C CYS A 60 -0.68 10.57 -14.47
N ASN A 61 -1.51 11.60 -14.63
CA ASN A 61 -1.20 12.84 -15.33
C ASN A 61 -1.87 14.03 -14.62
N ASP A 62 -1.76 15.22 -15.21
CA ASP A 62 -2.37 16.44 -14.66
C ASP A 62 -3.89 16.33 -14.50
N ILE A 63 -4.56 15.60 -15.40
CA ILE A 63 -6.00 15.34 -15.32
C ILE A 63 -6.31 14.43 -14.12
N THR A 64 -5.53 13.37 -13.91
CA THR A 64 -5.67 12.48 -12.75
C THR A 64 -5.48 13.25 -11.44
N ILE A 65 -4.51 14.16 -11.38
CA ILE A 65 -4.27 14.99 -10.18
C ILE A 65 -5.46 15.93 -9.92
N THR A 66 -5.85 16.70 -10.94
CA THR A 66 -6.92 17.71 -10.81
C THR A 66 -8.29 17.10 -10.50
N THR A 67 -8.59 15.93 -11.05
CA THR A 67 -9.83 15.17 -10.76
C THR A 67 -9.75 14.31 -9.49
N LYS A 68 -8.60 14.29 -8.80
CA LYS A 68 -8.30 13.40 -7.67
C LYS A 68 -8.53 11.92 -8.01
N GLY A 69 -8.22 11.53 -9.24
CA GLY A 69 -8.31 10.16 -9.72
C GLY A 69 -7.48 9.22 -8.82
N LEU A 70 -8.10 8.12 -8.42
CA LEU A 70 -7.49 7.13 -7.55
C LEU A 70 -6.49 6.27 -8.34
N ILE A 71 -5.32 6.05 -7.75
CA ILE A 71 -4.26 5.22 -8.30
C ILE A 71 -3.77 4.20 -7.27
N GLY A 72 -3.15 3.13 -7.77
CA GLY A 72 -2.72 2.01 -6.95
C GLY A 72 -3.89 1.14 -6.49
N GLY A 73 -3.55 0.07 -5.77
CA GLY A 73 -4.53 -0.89 -5.25
C GLY A 73 -3.92 -1.79 -4.19
N GLY A 74 -4.78 -2.51 -3.48
CA GLY A 74 -4.42 -3.33 -2.34
C GLY A 74 -4.82 -2.70 -1.01
N SER A 75 -4.28 -3.22 0.07
CA SER A 75 -4.67 -2.79 1.42
C SER A 75 -3.50 -2.86 2.39
N VAL A 76 -3.49 -1.93 3.34
CA VAL A 76 -2.68 -2.05 4.54
C VAL A 76 -3.38 -3.05 5.45
N HIS A 77 -2.64 -4.05 5.91
CA HIS A 77 -3.10 -5.08 6.82
C HIS A 77 -2.42 -4.93 8.17
N CYS A 78 -3.11 -5.32 9.23
CA CYS A 78 -2.42 -5.62 10.47
C CYS A 78 -1.73 -6.99 10.37
N ILE A 79 -0.43 -7.07 10.62
CA ILE A 79 0.37 -8.29 10.42
C ILE A 79 0.96 -8.88 11.70
N SER A 80 0.94 -8.14 12.81
CA SER A 80 1.46 -8.61 14.10
C SER A 80 0.72 -7.95 15.26
N THR A 81 0.44 -8.73 16.32
CA THR A 81 -0.18 -8.27 17.58
C THR A 81 -1.52 -7.56 17.41
N CYS A 82 -2.28 -7.98 16.41
CA CYS A 82 -3.57 -7.39 16.05
C CYS A 82 -4.66 -7.87 17.01
N SER A 83 -5.45 -6.96 17.58
CA SER A 83 -6.68 -7.35 18.30
C SER A 83 -7.75 -7.90 17.35
N THR A 84 -7.70 -7.49 16.07
CA THR A 84 -8.48 -8.08 14.96
C THR A 84 -7.58 -8.28 13.75
N THR A 85 -7.58 -9.48 13.16
CA THR A 85 -6.98 -9.71 11.84
C THR A 85 -7.83 -8.98 10.80
N GLY A 86 -7.33 -7.90 10.22
CA GLY A 86 -8.15 -7.04 9.38
C GLY A 86 -7.39 -6.18 8.39
N VAL A 87 -8.07 -5.90 7.29
CA VAL A 87 -7.76 -4.76 6.41
C VAL A 87 -7.93 -3.49 7.24
N LEU A 88 -6.87 -2.70 7.35
CA LEU A 88 -6.88 -1.42 8.06
C LEU A 88 -7.32 -0.28 7.14
N ALA A 89 -6.75 -0.21 5.93
CA ALA A 89 -7.06 0.83 4.96
C ALA A 89 -6.79 0.35 3.53
N SER A 90 -7.55 0.88 2.56
CA SER A 90 -7.24 0.72 1.13
C SER A 90 -6.00 1.53 0.77
N VAL A 91 -5.14 1.01 -0.10
CA VAL A 91 -3.97 1.70 -0.66
C VAL A 91 -4.34 2.62 -1.84
N SER A 92 -5.53 2.43 -2.43
CA SER A 92 -6.00 3.29 -3.51
C SER A 92 -6.12 4.74 -3.02
N ALA A 93 -5.38 5.63 -3.66
CA ALA A 93 -5.18 6.99 -3.19
C ALA A 93 -5.24 7.98 -4.36
N PRO A 94 -5.72 9.21 -4.14
CA PRO A 94 -5.62 10.27 -5.13
C PRO A 94 -4.17 10.43 -5.62
N CYS A 95 -3.99 10.56 -6.94
CA CYS A 95 -2.68 10.92 -7.45
C CYS A 95 -2.32 12.35 -7.06
N VAL A 96 -1.09 12.54 -6.58
CA VAL A 96 -0.57 13.84 -6.15
C VAL A 96 0.64 14.31 -6.94
N ALA A 97 1.36 13.40 -7.61
CA ALA A 97 2.50 13.73 -8.45
C ALA A 97 2.82 12.61 -9.45
N TYR A 98 3.52 12.95 -10.53
CA TYR A 98 4.09 11.97 -11.46
C TYR A 98 5.35 12.52 -12.15
N SER A 99 6.12 11.63 -12.77
CA SER A 99 7.20 11.97 -13.69
C SER A 99 7.16 11.06 -14.91
N ILE A 100 7.07 11.66 -16.09
CA ILE A 100 7.19 10.93 -17.37
C ILE A 100 8.64 10.45 -17.56
N LYS A 101 9.61 11.34 -17.33
CA LYS A 101 11.05 11.06 -17.52
C LYS A 101 11.53 9.89 -16.66
N ASN A 102 11.09 9.85 -15.40
CA ASN A 102 11.53 8.84 -14.43
C ASN A 102 10.51 7.69 -14.26
N ASP A 103 9.45 7.69 -15.07
CA ASP A 103 8.37 6.70 -15.08
C ASP A 103 7.82 6.35 -13.68
N TRP A 104 7.39 7.37 -12.93
CA TRP A 104 6.76 7.19 -11.63
C TRP A 104 5.47 7.99 -11.43
N SER A 105 4.59 7.46 -10.59
CA SER A 105 3.35 8.07 -10.11
C SER A 105 3.31 7.98 -8.59
N VAL A 106 2.75 8.99 -7.92
CA VAL A 106 2.64 9.05 -6.45
C VAL A 106 1.19 9.23 -6.06
N GLY A 107 0.69 8.30 -5.23
CA GLY A 107 -0.61 8.40 -4.57
C GLY A 107 -0.44 8.68 -3.09
N GLU A 108 -1.29 9.53 -2.52
CA GLU A 108 -1.30 9.84 -1.08
C GLU A 108 -2.71 9.91 -0.53
N VAL A 109 -2.93 9.27 0.63
CA VAL A 109 -4.21 9.32 1.33
C VAL A 109 -3.98 9.27 2.85
N SER A 110 -4.90 9.89 3.57
CA SER A 110 -5.02 9.78 5.02
C SER A 110 -6.40 9.25 5.36
N THR A 111 -6.45 8.17 6.13
CA THR A 111 -7.69 7.48 6.49
C THR A 111 -7.80 7.46 8.00
N VAL A 112 -8.97 7.81 8.52
CA VAL A 112 -9.29 7.61 9.93
C VAL A 112 -9.65 6.15 10.14
N ILE A 113 -8.97 5.49 11.07
CA ILE A 113 -9.27 4.13 11.48
C ILE A 113 -9.44 4.06 12.99
N ASN A 114 -10.31 3.17 13.44
CA ASN A 114 -10.57 2.94 14.86
C ASN A 114 -9.81 1.68 15.30
N VAL A 115 -9.00 1.82 16.34
CA VAL A 115 -8.17 0.74 16.89
C VAL A 115 -8.40 0.62 18.39
N SER A 116 -8.05 -0.50 19.00
CA SER A 116 -8.15 -0.68 20.45
C SER A 116 -7.28 0.34 21.20
N ALA A 117 -7.70 0.74 22.40
CA ALA A 117 -6.86 1.51 23.31
C ALA A 117 -5.78 0.62 23.95
N ASN A 118 -4.64 1.21 24.36
CA ASN A 118 -3.56 0.52 25.07
C ASN A 118 -2.99 -0.70 24.34
N VAL A 119 -2.89 -0.65 23.00
CA VAL A 119 -2.31 -1.74 22.20
C VAL A 119 -1.11 -1.26 21.41
N LYS A 120 -0.31 -2.25 21.00
CA LYS A 120 0.83 -2.10 20.11
C LYS A 120 0.71 -3.15 19.01
N PHE A 121 0.72 -2.75 17.74
CA PHE A 121 0.59 -3.66 16.60
C PHE A 121 1.35 -3.16 15.37
N GLU A 122 1.55 -4.03 14.38
CA GLU A 122 2.24 -3.68 13.13
C GLU A 122 1.26 -3.61 11.96
N ALA A 123 1.26 -2.47 11.26
CA ALA A 123 0.51 -2.26 10.03
C ALA A 123 1.46 -2.33 8.83
N ALA A 124 1.15 -3.14 7.82
CA ALA A 124 2.00 -3.32 6.66
C ALA A 124 1.23 -3.35 5.35
N PHE A 125 1.86 -2.83 4.30
CA PHE A 125 1.50 -3.13 2.93
C PHE A 125 2.59 -4.00 2.31
N GLN A 126 2.19 -5.10 1.67
CA GLN A 126 3.09 -6.14 1.19
C GLN A 126 2.74 -6.54 -0.24
N GLY A 127 3.72 -7.04 -0.97
CA GLY A 127 3.53 -7.53 -2.33
C GLY A 127 4.67 -8.40 -2.82
N GLY A 128 4.45 -9.05 -3.96
CA GLY A 128 5.40 -10.01 -4.54
C GLY A 128 6.27 -9.48 -5.69
N SER A 129 6.07 -8.23 -6.09
CA SER A 129 6.60 -7.71 -7.37
C SER A 129 7.23 -6.33 -7.19
N TRP A 130 8.34 -6.26 -6.45
CA TRP A 130 9.15 -5.03 -6.41
C TRP A 130 9.70 -4.73 -7.81
N ILE A 131 9.86 -3.45 -8.17
CA ILE A 131 10.40 -3.03 -9.46
C ILE A 131 11.65 -3.84 -9.88
N SER A 132 11.64 -4.35 -11.11
CA SER A 132 12.62 -5.30 -11.63
C SER A 132 13.96 -4.67 -11.98
N THR A 133 14.05 -3.34 -11.87
CA THR A 133 15.25 -2.55 -12.17
C THR A 133 16.02 -2.17 -10.91
N LEU A 134 15.76 -2.82 -9.77
CA LEU A 134 16.56 -2.63 -8.56
C LEU A 134 17.87 -3.41 -8.67
N ASP A 135 18.94 -2.83 -8.12
CA ASP A 135 20.23 -3.53 -8.01
C ASP A 135 20.14 -4.74 -7.06
N VAL A 136 19.26 -4.67 -6.05
CA VAL A 136 19.02 -5.72 -5.06
C VAL A 136 17.52 -5.95 -4.87
N GLY A 137 17.08 -7.20 -4.87
CA GLY A 137 15.68 -7.57 -4.60
C GLY A 137 14.71 -7.29 -5.76
N ALA A 138 15.21 -7.11 -6.99
CA ALA A 138 14.41 -6.98 -8.20
C ALA A 138 13.41 -8.12 -8.35
N GLY A 139 12.13 -7.80 -8.57
CA GLY A 139 11.05 -8.79 -8.68
C GLY A 139 10.78 -9.56 -7.38
N GLY A 140 11.42 -9.17 -6.27
CA GLY A 140 11.28 -9.81 -4.98
C GLY A 140 10.01 -9.41 -4.25
N ARG A 141 9.75 -10.13 -3.15
CA ARG A 141 8.75 -9.75 -2.16
C ARG A 141 9.21 -8.51 -1.39
N TRP A 142 8.25 -7.66 -1.03
CA TRP A 142 8.51 -6.45 -0.28
C TRP A 142 7.45 -6.24 0.80
N SER A 143 7.85 -5.51 1.83
CA SER A 143 7.00 -5.09 2.93
C SER A 143 7.40 -3.67 3.33
N ILE A 144 6.43 -2.77 3.38
CA ILE A 144 6.56 -1.50 4.08
C ILE A 144 5.63 -1.53 5.27
N SER A 145 6.16 -1.29 6.46
CA SER A 145 5.39 -1.37 7.69
C SER A 145 5.63 -0.20 8.62
N ALA A 146 4.67 0.01 9.51
CA ALA A 146 4.74 0.96 10.59
C ALA A 146 4.22 0.29 11.86
N GLU A 147 4.94 0.52 12.95
CA GLU A 147 4.48 0.16 14.29
C GLU A 147 3.49 1.22 14.79
N ILE A 148 2.32 0.77 15.24
CA ILE A 148 1.25 1.61 15.78
C ILE A 148 1.10 1.32 17.26
N THR A 149 1.11 2.35 18.10
CA THR A 149 0.94 2.23 19.55
C THR A 149 -0.07 3.22 20.07
N THR A 150 -1.13 2.74 20.72
CA THR A 150 -2.10 3.60 21.42
C THR A 150 -1.85 3.68 22.92
N ILE A 151 -0.72 3.15 23.38
CA ILE A 151 -0.27 3.29 24.77
C ILE A 151 0.09 4.76 25.02
N PRO A 152 -0.55 5.43 26.00
CA PRO A 152 -0.20 6.79 26.37
C PRO A 152 1.29 6.91 26.69
N ARG A 153 1.91 7.99 26.23
CA ARG A 153 3.27 8.30 26.67
C ARG A 153 3.24 8.82 28.10
N SER A 154 4.33 8.60 28.83
CA SER A 154 4.46 8.95 30.24
C SER A 154 4.95 10.39 30.47
N ASP A 155 5.19 11.15 29.41
CA ASP A 155 5.72 12.53 29.44
C ASP A 155 4.63 13.61 29.42
#